data_AF-A0A561T9U4-F1
#
_entry.id   AF-A0A561T9U4-F1
#
_cell.length_a   1.000
_cell.length_b   1.000
_cell.length_c   1.000
_cell.angle_alpha   90.00
_cell.angle_beta   90.00
_cell.angle_gamma   90.00
#
_symmetry.space_group_name_H-M   'P 1'
#
loop_
_entity.id
_entity.type
_entity.pdbx_description
1 polymer ?
#
loop_
_entity_poly.entity_id
_entity_poly.type
_entity_poly.pdbx_seq_one_letter_code
_entity_poly.pdbx_strand_id
1 'polypeptide(L)' 'MAALRGAGCGTGAEPVAALGAVAAHRTRDAFGRLAEADPDRYAAQWLATAVYLAGTDAALRGTGWDR' A
#
# COMPACT_ATOMS: atom_id res chain seq x y z
N MET A 1 -13.93 1.81 -6.96
CA MET A 1 -13.39 2.89 -7.82
C MET A 1 -13.35 4.27 -7.14
N ALA A 2 -14.32 4.65 -6.30
CA ALA A 2 -14.30 5.95 -5.60
C ALA A 2 -13.18 6.08 -4.54
N ALA A 3 -12.89 5.01 -3.78
CA ALA A 3 -11.81 5.00 -2.79
C ALA A 3 -10.40 5.17 -3.40
N LEU A 4 -10.21 4.75 -4.66
CA LEU A 4 -8.92 4.84 -5.35
C LEU A 4 -8.63 6.25 -5.87
N ARG A 5 -9.65 7.01 -6.29
CA ARG A 5 -9.45 8.38 -6.78
C ARG A 5 -9.14 9.39 -5.66
N GLY A 6 -9.55 9.11 -4.43
CA GLY A 6 -9.23 9.96 -3.27
C GLY A 6 -7.78 9.84 -2.80
N ALA A 7 -7.07 8.76 -3.19
CA ALA A 7 -5.71 8.48 -2.75
C ALA A 7 -4.62 9.04 -3.68
N GLY A 8 -4.97 9.70 -4.80
CA GLY A 8 -4.00 10.32 -5.70
C GLY A 8 -3.14 9.36 -6.53
N CYS A 9 -3.40 8.04 -6.49
CA CYS A 9 -2.56 7.05 -7.16
C CYS A 9 -2.94 6.89 -8.65
N GLY A 10 -2.18 7.53 -9.53
CA GLY A 10 -2.41 7.55 -10.98
C GLY A 10 -1.88 6.31 -11.71
N THR A 11 -0.99 5.53 -11.09
CA THR A 11 -0.41 4.30 -11.66
C THR A 11 -0.22 3.21 -10.61
N GLY A 12 -0.39 1.94 -11.00
CA GLY A 12 -0.39 0.79 -10.09
C GLY A 12 0.91 0.51 -9.31
N ALA A 13 2.04 1.07 -9.73
CA ALA A 13 3.32 0.95 -9.04
C ALA A 13 3.48 1.96 -7.87
N GLU A 14 2.71 3.03 -7.89
CA GLU A 14 2.81 4.15 -6.95
C GLU A 14 2.48 3.76 -5.49
N PRO A 15 1.43 2.93 -5.20
CA PRO A 15 1.10 2.53 -3.84
C PRO A 15 2.21 1.70 -3.17
N VAL A 16 2.82 0.78 -3.93
CA VAL A 16 3.88 -0.11 -3.45
C VAL A 16 5.18 0.66 -3.19
N ALA A 17 5.54 1.57 -4.10
CA ALA A 17 6.70 2.43 -3.93
C ALA A 17 6.55 3.37 -2.72
N ALA A 18 5.37 3.97 -2.57
CA ALA A 18 5.06 4.83 -1.44
C ALA A 18 5.01 4.05 -0.10
N LEU A 19 4.51 2.80 -0.08
CA LEU A 19 4.62 1.94 1.10
C LEU A 19 6.07 1.63 1.46
N GLY A 20 6.90 1.31 0.47
CA GLY A 20 8.34 1.09 0.66
C GLY A 20 9.04 2.31 1.24
N ALA A 21 8.71 3.51 0.76
CA ALA A 21 9.27 4.77 1.25
C ALA A 21 8.87 5.03 2.71
N VAL A 22 7.60 4.84 3.08
CA VAL A 22 7.15 5.00 4.47
C VAL A 22 7.79 3.94 5.38
N ALA A 23 7.86 2.68 4.92
CA ALA A 23 8.50 1.61 5.67
C ALA A 23 10.01 1.85 5.89
N ALA A 24 10.70 2.51 4.95
CA ALA A 24 12.11 2.84 5.07
C ALA A 24 12.41 3.93 6.12
N HIS A 25 11.42 4.75 6.49
CA HIS A 25 11.56 5.78 7.54
C HIS A 25 11.47 5.20 8.95
N ARG A 26 11.22 3.90 9.08
CA ARG A 26 11.18 3.21 10.37
C ARG A 26 12.59 3.02 10.91
N THR A 27 12.99 3.94 11.76
CA THR A 27 14.17 3.73 12.59
C THR A 27 13.81 2.77 13.71
N ARG A 28 14.80 1.99 14.17
CA ARG A 28 14.65 1.17 15.37
C ARG A 28 15.32 1.89 16.53
N ASP A 29 14.66 1.90 17.68
CA ASP A 29 15.30 2.34 18.91
C ASP A 29 16.42 1.37 19.31
N ALA A 30 17.21 1.74 20.33
CA ALA A 30 18.30 0.90 20.84
C ALA A 30 17.82 -0.50 21.34
N PHE A 31 16.51 -0.67 21.56
CA PHE A 31 15.88 -1.93 21.97
C PHE A 31 15.28 -2.70 20.78
N GLY A 32 15.42 -2.21 19.55
CA GLY A 32 14.90 -2.84 18.35
C GLY A 32 13.42 -2.59 18.07
N ARG A 33 12.74 -1.75 18.87
CA ARG A 33 11.35 -1.38 18.63
C ARG A 33 11.29 -0.38 17.48
N LEU A 34 10.24 -0.49 16.68
CA LEU A 34 9.95 0.46 15.62
C LEU A 34 9.68 1.84 16.24
N ALA A 35 10.59 2.79 16.03
CA ALA A 35 10.37 4.20 16.29
C ALA A 35 9.73 4.79 15.03
N GLU A 36 8.47 4.41 14.78
CA GLU A 36 7.74 4.95 13.65
C GLU A 36 7.25 6.36 14.02
N ALA A 37 7.81 7.37 13.35
CA ALA A 37 7.46 8.77 13.61
C ALA A 37 6.00 9.10 13.28
N ASP A 38 5.35 8.27 12.44
CA ASP A 38 3.97 8.48 11.97
C ASP A 38 3.28 7.13 11.67
N PRO A 39 2.76 6.44 12.71
CA PRO A 39 2.11 5.13 12.56
C PRO A 39 0.80 5.21 11.76
N ASP A 40 0.09 6.34 11.82
CA ASP A 40 -1.16 6.55 11.09
C ASP A 40 -0.92 6.61 9.58
N ARG A 41 0.13 7.31 9.15
CA ARG A 41 0.53 7.37 7.74
C ARG A 41 0.94 6.00 7.21
N TYR A 42 1.64 5.20 8.00
CA TYR A 42 1.94 3.82 7.60
C TYR A 42 0.68 2.96 7.50
N ALA A 43 -0.22 3.03 8.48
CA ALA A 43 -1.45 2.26 8.47
C ALA A 43 -2.31 2.61 7.24
N ALA A 44 -2.42 3.90 6.90
CA ALA A 44 -3.10 4.37 5.71
C ALA A 44 -2.45 3.84 4.42
N GLN A 45 -1.11 3.90 4.32
CA GLN A 45 -0.39 3.44 3.13
C GLN A 45 -0.44 1.91 2.97
N TRP A 46 -0.38 1.18 4.08
CA TRP A 46 -0.55 -0.27 4.09
C TRP A 46 -1.94 -0.67 3.61
N LEU A 47 -2.99 -0.01 4.13
CA LEU A 47 -4.38 -0.28 3.73
C LEU A 47 -4.60 0.04 2.25
N ALA A 48 -4.10 1.19 1.77
CA ALA A 48 -4.18 1.57 0.36
C ALA A 48 -3.53 0.51 -0.55
N THR A 49 -2.35 0.01 -0.16
CA THR A 49 -1.63 -1.04 -0.90
C THR A 49 -2.40 -2.36 -0.91
N ALA A 50 -2.94 -2.77 0.24
CA ALA A 50 -3.74 -4.00 0.34
C ALA A 50 -5.00 -3.96 -0.54
N VAL A 51 -5.71 -2.83 -0.54
CA VAL A 51 -6.90 -2.62 -1.39
C VAL A 51 -6.53 -2.65 -2.88
N TYR A 52 -5.42 -2.01 -3.25
CA TYR A 52 -4.92 -2.04 -4.64
C TYR A 52 -4.59 -3.46 -5.11
N LEU A 53 -3.86 -4.23 -4.28
CA LEU A 53 -3.49 -5.61 -4.61
C LEU A 53 -4.73 -6.51 -4.73
N ALA A 54 -5.67 -6.41 -3.79
CA ALA A 54 -6.92 -7.19 -3.83
C ALA A 54 -7.76 -6.86 -5.08
N GLY A 55 -7.85 -5.59 -5.46
CA GLY A 55 -8.55 -5.16 -6.67
C GLY A 55 -7.87 -5.65 -7.95
N THR A 56 -6.53 -5.62 -7.98
CA THR A 56 -5.75 -6.08 -9.13
C THR A 56 -5.87 -7.59 -9.31
N ASP A 57 -5.77 -8.35 -8.22
CA ASP A 57 -5.92 -9.81 -8.23
C ASP A 57 -7.34 -10.24 -8.65
N ALA A 58 -8.39 -9.55 -8.19
CA ALA A 58 -9.76 -9.79 -8.66
C ALA A 58 -9.93 -9.49 -10.15
N ALA A 59 -9.32 -8.41 -10.66
CA ALA A 59 -9.35 -8.07 -12.08
C ALA A 59 -8.61 -9.10 -12.95
N LEU A 60 -7.46 -9.59 -12.50
CA LEU A 60 -6.69 -10.63 -13.18
C LEU A 60 -7.41 -11.98 -13.18
N ARG A 61 -8.08 -12.35 -12.08
CA ARG A 61 -8.90 -13.57 -12.02
C ARG A 61 -10.12 -13.49 -12.93
N GLY A 62 -10.75 -12.32 -13.02
CA GLY A 62 -11.88 -12.09 -13.93
C GLY A 62 -11.52 -12.17 -15.41
N THR A 63 -10.28 -11.84 -15.79
CA THR A 63 -9.80 -11.95 -17.17
C THR A 63 -9.15 -13.30 -17.50
N GLY A 64 -8.78 -14.09 -16.48
CA GLY A 64 -8.10 -15.37 -16.63
C GLY A 64 -8.99 -16.61 -16.62
N TRP A 65 -10.24 -16.51 -16.16
CA TRP A 65 -11.15 -17.66 -16.04
C TRP A 65 -12.02 -17.91 -17.28
N ASP A 66 -11.92 -17.07 -18.30
CA ASP A 66 -12.69 -17.18 -19.55
C ASP A 66 -11.82 -17.65 -20.73
N ARG A 67 -11.02 -18.69 -20.49
CA ARG A 67 -10.32 -19.48 -21.50
C ARG A 67 -10.43 -20.96 -21.17
#